data_AF-A0A0R2XBZ7-F1
#
_entry.id   AF-A0A0R2XBZ7-F1
#
_cell.length_a   1.000
_cell.length_b   1.000
_cell.length_c   1.000
_cell.angle_alpha   90.00
_cell.angle_beta   90.00
_cell.angle_gamma   90.00
#
_symmetry.space_group_name_H-M   'P 1'
#
loop_
_entity.id
_entity.type
_entity.pdbx_description
1 polymer ?
#
loop_
_entity_poly.entity_id
_entity_poly.type
_entity_poly.pdbx_seq_one_letter_code
_entity_poly.pdbx_strand_id
1 'polypeptide(L)'
;MLKSGWTTLLPIAALLLSVTSAEATTYYWDGDGTTSGFGTAGSTWTAPTVDLWSTDLTGVTAPGASITTTTSDALFFGTDTLGLAAGTITVSGTVSANSLTFGSASGAILLSGGTITLDGTTPTITVNNAADSISSIIAGTAGLSKDGGGTLTLTGTNTYTGGTSVEAGTLQLVNSASGDAIRGGGHNYVVASGATLEFNRTAGIENISTFNLSGAGTFKTSG
;
A
#
# COMPACT_ATOMS: atom_id res chain seq x y z
N MET A 1 -1.16 77.71 3.34
CA MET A 1 -2.25 76.73 3.49
C MET A 1 -1.74 75.37 3.05
N LEU A 2 -1.19 74.55 3.97
CA LEU A 2 -0.78 73.18 3.67
C LEU A 2 -1.81 72.22 4.28
N LYS A 3 -2.43 71.38 3.44
CA LYS A 3 -3.23 70.22 3.88
C LYS A 3 -2.30 69.01 3.91
N SER A 4 -1.98 68.49 5.08
CA SER A 4 -1.30 67.20 5.24
C SER A 4 -2.33 66.08 5.20
N GLY A 5 -2.28 65.24 4.16
CA GLY A 5 -3.01 63.97 4.13
C GLY A 5 -2.24 62.93 4.92
N TRP A 6 -2.86 62.32 5.92
CA TRP A 6 -2.35 61.13 6.59
C TRP A 6 -3.08 59.92 6.02
N THR A 7 -2.37 59.06 5.30
CA THR A 7 -2.83 57.74 4.89
C THR A 7 -2.64 56.78 6.06
N THR A 8 -3.73 56.31 6.66
CA THR A 8 -3.73 55.19 7.60
C THR A 8 -3.46 53.88 6.86
N LEU A 9 -2.32 53.23 7.16
CA LEU A 9 -2.05 51.85 6.78
C LEU A 9 -2.64 50.91 7.84
N LEU A 10 -3.52 50.00 7.42
CA LEU A 10 -3.98 48.88 8.25
C LEU A 10 -2.90 47.78 8.26
N PRO A 11 -2.59 47.14 9.41
CA PRO A 11 -1.70 46.00 9.41
C PRO A 11 -2.42 44.78 8.83
N ILE A 12 -1.86 44.17 7.79
CA ILE A 12 -2.25 42.85 7.31
C ILE A 12 -1.68 41.84 8.30
N ALA A 13 -2.56 41.17 9.06
CA ALA A 13 -2.17 40.02 9.87
C ALA A 13 -1.91 38.84 8.92
N ALA A 14 -0.66 38.41 8.81
CA ALA A 14 -0.32 37.16 8.14
C ALA A 14 -0.76 36.00 9.04
N LEU A 15 -1.81 35.28 8.61
CA LEU A 15 -2.20 34.01 9.21
C LEU A 15 -1.15 32.97 8.80
N LEU A 16 -0.21 32.65 9.69
CA LEU A 16 0.62 31.45 9.53
C LEU A 16 -0.29 30.23 9.75
N LEU A 17 -0.69 29.56 8.66
CA LEU A 17 -1.12 28.17 8.76
C LEU A 17 0.13 27.33 9.04
N SER A 18 0.27 26.86 10.28
CA SER A 18 1.18 25.76 10.57
C SER A 18 0.68 24.54 9.82
N VAL A 19 1.30 24.23 8.67
CA VAL A 19 1.15 22.92 8.05
C VAL A 19 1.87 21.95 8.97
N THR A 20 1.14 21.32 9.88
CA THR A 20 1.63 20.14 10.57
C THR A 20 1.88 19.10 9.47
N SER A 21 3.14 18.80 9.16
CA SER A 21 3.42 17.57 8.43
C SER A 21 2.79 16.43 9.24
N ALA A 22 1.89 15.65 8.64
CA ALA A 22 1.39 14.45 9.28
C ALA A 22 2.60 13.56 9.57
N GLU A 23 2.87 13.29 10.85
CA GLU A 23 3.91 12.34 11.22
C GLU A 23 3.44 10.93 10.82
N ALA A 24 4.39 10.13 10.32
CA ALA A 24 4.14 8.74 9.96
C ALA A 24 3.56 7.99 11.17
N THR A 25 2.30 7.56 11.06
CA THR A 25 1.58 6.82 12.10
C THR A 25 1.36 5.38 11.66
N THR A 26 1.29 4.48 12.63
CA THR A 26 0.90 3.09 12.38
C THR A 26 -0.60 2.92 12.62
N TYR A 27 -1.28 2.32 11.65
CA TYR A 27 -2.70 1.99 11.76
C TYR A 27 -2.94 0.51 11.47
N TYR A 28 -3.91 -0.07 12.17
CA TYR A 28 -4.36 -1.44 12.03
C TYR A 28 -5.77 -1.47 11.46
N TRP A 29 -5.98 -2.28 10.42
CA TRP A 29 -7.30 -2.52 9.89
C TRP A 29 -8.11 -3.29 10.91
N ASP A 30 -9.24 -2.75 11.32
CA ASP A 30 -10.10 -3.29 12.37
C ASP A 30 -11.55 -3.20 11.87
N GLY A 31 -12.10 -4.37 11.57
CA GLY A 31 -13.44 -4.55 11.03
C GLY A 31 -14.53 -4.82 12.07
N ASP A 32 -14.17 -5.03 13.33
CA ASP A 32 -15.07 -5.52 14.39
C ASP A 32 -15.13 -4.63 15.65
N GLY A 33 -14.44 -3.49 15.62
CA GLY A 33 -14.71 -2.34 16.49
C GLY A 33 -13.91 -2.37 17.79
N THR A 34 -14.48 -2.90 18.87
CA THR A 34 -13.81 -2.94 20.19
C THR A 34 -13.50 -4.36 20.64
N THR A 35 -13.70 -5.32 19.75
CA THR A 35 -13.47 -6.74 20.04
C THR A 35 -12.00 -7.03 19.84
N SER A 36 -11.36 -7.71 20.77
CA SER A 36 -9.94 -8.07 20.57
C SER A 36 -9.78 -8.93 19.31
N GLY A 37 -8.78 -8.58 18.50
CA GLY A 37 -8.67 -9.05 17.12
C GLY A 37 -9.05 -7.95 16.15
N PHE A 38 -9.06 -8.26 14.86
CA PHE A 38 -9.31 -7.28 13.81
C PHE A 38 -10.56 -7.62 12.98
N GLY A 39 -11.30 -8.64 13.40
CA GLY A 39 -12.48 -9.15 12.70
C GLY A 39 -12.15 -9.93 11.43
N THR A 40 -12.98 -9.71 10.40
CA THR A 40 -12.90 -10.38 9.09
C THR A 40 -12.71 -9.35 7.99
N ALA A 41 -11.86 -9.67 7.01
CA ALA A 41 -11.77 -8.87 5.79
C ALA A 41 -13.07 -8.97 4.97
N GLY A 42 -13.89 -7.92 5.02
CA GLY A 42 -15.12 -7.83 4.22
C GLY A 42 -15.60 -6.41 3.95
N SER A 43 -14.85 -5.42 4.40
CA SER A 43 -15.27 -4.01 4.41
C SER A 43 -14.53 -3.18 3.35
N THR A 44 -14.94 -1.92 3.19
CA THR A 44 -14.41 -1.04 2.14
C THR A 44 -13.40 -0.04 2.71
N TRP A 45 -12.18 -0.02 2.16
CA TRP A 45 -11.18 1.02 2.41
C TRP A 45 -11.41 2.18 1.45
N THR A 46 -11.95 3.29 1.98
CA THR A 46 -12.21 4.53 1.22
C THR A 46 -11.43 5.68 1.84
N ALA A 47 -11.00 6.64 1.03
CA ALA A 47 -10.46 7.92 1.49
C ALA A 47 -11.20 9.12 0.85
N PRO A 48 -11.27 10.29 1.51
CA PRO A 48 -10.95 10.53 2.92
C PRO A 48 -12.14 10.13 3.81
N THR A 49 -11.94 9.25 4.81
CA THR A 49 -12.95 8.55 5.67
C THR A 49 -13.60 7.30 5.03
N VAL A 50 -13.84 6.17 5.73
CA VAL A 50 -14.33 5.95 7.12
C VAL A 50 -13.79 4.69 7.85
N ASP A 51 -13.62 4.85 9.16
CA ASP A 51 -14.01 3.97 10.30
C ASP A 51 -13.41 2.59 10.51
N LEU A 52 -12.31 2.19 9.85
CA LEU A 52 -11.73 0.86 10.05
C LEU A 52 -10.22 0.86 10.31
N TRP A 53 -9.65 2.04 10.55
CA TRP A 53 -8.26 2.16 10.98
C TRP A 53 -8.22 2.47 12.48
N SER A 54 -7.60 1.58 13.23
CA SER A 54 -7.31 1.74 14.65
C SER A 54 -5.83 2.05 14.87
N THR A 55 -5.49 2.72 15.97
CA THR A 55 -4.09 2.90 16.42
C THR A 55 -3.67 1.82 17.42
N ASP A 56 -4.58 0.90 17.73
CA ASP A 56 -4.40 -0.12 18.74
C ASP A 56 -4.00 -1.46 18.12
N LEU A 57 -2.81 -1.91 18.49
CA LEU A 57 -2.24 -3.20 18.09
C LEU A 57 -3.10 -4.40 18.51
N THR A 58 -4.04 -4.22 19.44
CA THR A 58 -4.87 -5.30 19.99
C THR A 58 -6.31 -5.33 19.44
N GLY A 59 -6.71 -4.29 18.70
CA GLY A 59 -8.06 -4.11 18.14
C GLY A 59 -9.16 -3.89 19.17
N VAL A 60 -8.83 -3.63 20.44
CA VAL A 60 -9.87 -3.35 21.46
C VAL A 60 -10.34 -1.90 21.44
N THR A 61 -9.57 -1.02 20.81
CA THR A 61 -9.93 0.39 20.62
C THR A 61 -10.67 0.56 19.29
N ALA A 62 -11.91 1.04 19.40
CA ALA A 62 -12.76 1.38 18.26
C ALA A 62 -11.97 2.18 17.21
N PRO A 63 -12.07 1.80 15.93
CA PRO A 63 -11.55 2.60 14.84
C PRO A 63 -12.02 4.06 14.91
N GLY A 64 -11.12 4.98 14.56
CA GLY A 64 -11.41 6.41 14.64
C GLY A 64 -12.11 6.93 13.40
N ALA A 65 -13.28 7.54 13.58
CA ALA A 65 -14.12 8.02 12.46
C ALA A 65 -13.52 9.15 11.60
N SER A 66 -12.36 9.67 11.96
CA SER A 66 -11.65 10.73 11.22
C SER A 66 -10.21 10.36 10.88
N ILE A 67 -9.83 9.09 11.04
CA ILE A 67 -8.50 8.63 10.64
C ILE A 67 -8.45 8.57 9.12
N THR A 68 -7.60 9.41 8.52
CA THR A 68 -7.27 9.37 7.10
C THR A 68 -5.83 8.92 6.97
N THR A 69 -5.60 7.84 6.22
CA THR A 69 -4.25 7.36 5.95
C THR A 69 -3.59 8.22 4.87
N THR A 70 -2.29 8.45 5.03
CA THR A 70 -1.46 9.24 4.14
C THR A 70 -0.37 8.37 3.52
N THR A 71 0.38 8.94 2.58
CA THR A 71 1.53 8.28 1.98
C THR A 71 2.70 8.09 2.96
N SER A 72 2.60 8.62 4.20
CA SER A 72 3.59 8.44 5.26
C SER A 72 3.23 7.33 6.25
N ASP A 73 1.99 6.84 6.25
CA ASP A 73 1.50 5.94 7.30
C ASP A 73 1.77 4.47 6.99
N ALA A 74 2.08 3.70 8.04
CA ALA A 74 2.27 2.26 7.95
C ALA A 74 0.96 1.55 8.29
N LEU A 75 0.44 0.75 7.37
CA LEU A 75 -0.87 0.11 7.50
C LEU A 75 -0.72 -1.40 7.69
N PHE A 76 -1.44 -1.94 8.67
CA PHE A 76 -1.34 -3.34 9.09
C PHE A 76 -2.69 -4.04 8.93
N PHE A 77 -2.68 -5.22 8.31
CA PHE A 77 -3.80 -6.15 8.24
C PHE A 77 -3.50 -7.30 9.20
N GLY A 78 -3.79 -7.05 10.47
CA GLY A 78 -3.40 -7.92 11.56
C GLY A 78 -1.93 -7.80 11.98
N THR A 79 -1.55 -8.64 12.92
CA THR A 79 -0.25 -8.65 13.60
C THR A 79 0.30 -10.08 13.64
N ASP A 80 1.43 -10.26 14.31
CA ASP A 80 2.01 -11.59 14.46
C ASP A 80 1.27 -12.47 15.48
N THR A 81 0.46 -11.87 16.36
CA THR A 81 -0.25 -12.58 17.45
C THR A 81 -1.78 -12.55 17.29
N LEU A 82 -2.31 -11.47 16.71
CA LEU A 82 -3.74 -11.27 16.47
C LEU A 82 -3.96 -11.08 14.96
N GLY A 83 -4.78 -11.95 14.38
CA GLY A 83 -5.00 -11.99 12.94
C GLY A 83 -6.28 -11.27 12.51
N LEU A 84 -6.26 -10.77 11.28
CA LEU A 84 -7.48 -10.46 10.53
C LEU A 84 -7.92 -11.74 9.80
N ALA A 85 -9.18 -12.16 9.96
CA ALA A 85 -9.67 -13.35 9.26
C ALA A 85 -9.72 -13.12 7.74
N ALA A 86 -9.50 -14.21 7.00
CA ALA A 86 -9.39 -14.21 5.54
C ALA A 86 -10.61 -13.55 4.86
N GLY A 87 -10.37 -12.90 3.72
CA GLY A 87 -11.43 -12.29 2.93
C GLY A 87 -10.94 -11.13 2.06
N THR A 88 -11.88 -10.27 1.65
CA THR A 88 -11.62 -9.19 0.70
C THR A 88 -11.86 -7.83 1.34
N ILE A 89 -10.90 -6.92 1.19
CA ILE A 89 -11.08 -5.50 1.46
C ILE A 89 -11.22 -4.79 0.12
N THR A 90 -12.33 -4.08 -0.06
CA THR A 90 -12.58 -3.30 -1.28
C THR A 90 -11.95 -1.93 -1.14
N VAL A 91 -10.93 -1.62 -1.94
CA VAL A 91 -10.40 -0.27 -2.08
C VAL A 91 -11.37 0.53 -2.95
N SER A 92 -11.89 1.63 -2.42
CA SER A 92 -12.78 2.55 -3.15
C SER A 92 -12.05 3.84 -3.47
N GLY A 93 -12.03 4.21 -4.75
CA GLY A 93 -11.32 5.40 -5.22
C GLY A 93 -9.80 5.25 -5.10
N THR A 94 -9.13 6.28 -4.60
CA THR A 94 -7.68 6.28 -4.35
C THR A 94 -7.42 6.41 -2.86
N VAL A 95 -6.60 5.51 -2.32
CA VAL A 95 -6.12 5.52 -0.93
C VAL A 95 -4.60 5.65 -0.91
N SER A 96 -4.03 5.97 0.25
CA SER A 96 -2.59 6.18 0.41
C SER A 96 -2.02 5.39 1.57
N ALA A 97 -0.80 4.91 1.41
CA ALA A 97 0.01 4.27 2.44
C ALA A 97 1.50 4.49 2.16
N ASN A 98 2.34 4.48 3.20
CA ASN A 98 3.78 4.26 3.04
C ASN A 98 4.07 2.77 2.85
N SER A 99 3.51 1.93 3.72
CA SER A 99 3.74 0.49 3.73
C SER A 99 2.47 -0.26 4.06
N LEU A 100 2.38 -1.50 3.57
CA LEU A 100 1.34 -2.45 3.93
C LEU A 100 1.98 -3.67 4.58
N THR A 101 1.42 -4.15 5.69
CA THR A 101 1.90 -5.35 6.37
C THR A 101 0.75 -6.29 6.64
N PHE A 102 0.85 -7.53 6.15
CA PHE A 102 -0.06 -8.61 6.47
C PHE A 102 0.57 -9.47 7.56
N GLY A 103 -0.02 -9.41 8.77
CA GLY A 103 0.54 -10.06 9.96
C GLY A 103 0.53 -11.59 9.89
N SER A 104 1.47 -12.27 10.56
CA SER A 104 1.59 -13.73 10.44
C SER A 104 0.39 -14.51 10.99
N ALA A 105 -0.41 -13.89 11.88
CA ALA A 105 -1.63 -14.51 12.41
C ALA A 105 -2.86 -14.31 11.49
N SER A 106 -2.76 -13.48 10.45
CA SER A 106 -3.89 -13.19 9.55
C SER A 106 -4.15 -14.32 8.57
N GLY A 107 -5.43 -14.46 8.16
CA GLY A 107 -5.82 -15.27 7.02
C GLY A 107 -5.41 -14.63 5.70
N ALA A 108 -5.75 -15.27 4.58
CA ALA A 108 -5.47 -14.74 3.24
C ALA A 108 -6.36 -13.54 2.93
N ILE A 109 -5.76 -12.40 2.64
CA ILE A 109 -6.42 -11.13 2.36
C ILE A 109 -6.28 -10.78 0.88
N LEU A 110 -7.39 -10.32 0.28
CA LEU A 110 -7.42 -9.71 -1.04
C LEU A 110 -7.74 -8.23 -0.93
N LEU A 111 -6.84 -7.36 -1.40
CA LEU A 111 -7.16 -5.94 -1.64
C LEU A 111 -7.59 -5.77 -3.09
N SER A 112 -8.81 -5.29 -3.33
CA SER A 112 -9.38 -5.22 -4.69
C SER A 112 -10.11 -3.91 -4.98
N GLY A 113 -10.19 -3.53 -6.25
CA GLY A 113 -10.94 -2.35 -6.70
C GLY A 113 -10.03 -1.20 -7.11
N GLY A 114 -10.03 -0.13 -6.32
CA GLY A 114 -9.40 1.15 -6.61
C GLY A 114 -7.87 1.16 -6.61
N THR A 115 -7.29 2.34 -6.38
CA THR A 115 -5.85 2.58 -6.42
C THR A 115 -5.28 2.73 -5.02
N ILE A 116 -4.18 2.05 -4.74
CA ILE A 116 -3.34 2.24 -3.54
C ILE A 116 -2.09 3.00 -3.98
N THR A 117 -1.93 4.23 -3.49
CA THR A 117 -0.75 5.06 -3.78
C THR A 117 0.31 4.85 -2.70
N LEU A 118 1.47 4.34 -3.11
CA LEU A 118 2.65 4.12 -2.29
C LEU A 118 3.74 5.13 -2.64
N ASP A 119 3.71 6.30 -2.00
CA ASP A 119 4.64 7.42 -2.24
C ASP A 119 5.58 7.71 -1.04
N GLY A 120 5.74 6.72 -0.17
CA GLY A 120 6.79 6.71 0.84
C GLY A 120 8.19 6.73 0.23
N THR A 121 9.24 6.94 1.04
CA THR A 121 10.63 6.92 0.54
C THR A 121 11.08 5.54 0.08
N THR A 122 10.58 4.49 0.75
CA THR A 122 10.88 3.09 0.44
C THR A 122 9.63 2.25 0.72
N PRO A 123 8.61 2.31 -0.17
CA PRO A 123 7.35 1.66 0.09
C PRO A 123 7.51 0.14 0.07
N THR A 124 7.12 -0.50 1.17
CA THR A 124 7.25 -1.94 1.36
C THR A 124 5.88 -2.58 1.58
N ILE A 125 5.63 -3.67 0.88
CA ILE A 125 4.53 -4.60 1.18
C ILE A 125 5.13 -5.84 1.81
N THR A 126 4.79 -6.09 3.06
CA THR A 126 5.30 -7.21 3.86
C THR A 126 4.21 -8.26 4.01
N VAL A 127 4.49 -9.51 3.59
CA VAL A 127 3.57 -10.65 3.74
C VAL A 127 4.19 -11.65 4.69
N ASN A 128 3.77 -11.61 5.96
CA ASN A 128 4.26 -12.52 7.01
C ASN A 128 3.39 -13.77 7.18
N ASN A 129 2.17 -13.77 6.66
CA ASN A 129 1.34 -14.97 6.57
C ASN A 129 1.77 -15.84 5.36
N ALA A 130 0.97 -16.84 5.01
CA ALA A 130 1.30 -17.72 3.87
C ALA A 130 1.22 -17.00 2.51
N ALA A 131 0.13 -16.28 2.25
CA ALA A 131 -0.09 -15.62 0.97
C ALA A 131 -1.22 -14.57 1.05
N ASP A 132 -1.03 -13.48 0.30
CA ASP A 132 -2.03 -12.43 0.10
C ASP A 132 -2.05 -11.97 -1.36
N SER A 133 -3.11 -11.28 -1.76
CA SER A 133 -3.29 -10.78 -3.12
C SER A 133 -3.71 -9.33 -3.17
N ILE A 134 -3.24 -8.61 -4.18
CA ILE A 134 -3.66 -7.25 -4.48
C ILE A 134 -4.04 -7.18 -5.96
N SER A 135 -5.34 -6.97 -6.21
CA SER A 135 -5.88 -6.69 -7.54
C SER A 135 -6.19 -5.21 -7.75
N SER A 136 -6.15 -4.40 -6.68
CA SER A 136 -6.07 -2.94 -6.78
C SER A 136 -4.84 -2.48 -7.56
N ILE A 137 -4.94 -1.31 -8.20
CA ILE A 137 -3.80 -0.68 -8.87
C ILE A 137 -2.82 -0.18 -7.80
N ILE A 138 -1.56 -0.60 -7.86
CA ILE A 138 -0.50 0.04 -7.09
C ILE A 138 0.10 1.19 -7.90
N ALA A 139 0.06 2.39 -7.35
CA ALA A 139 0.62 3.60 -7.91
C ALA A 139 1.73 4.16 -7.02
N GLY A 140 2.51 5.11 -7.54
CA GLY A 140 3.55 5.83 -6.78
C GLY A 140 4.87 5.93 -7.51
N THR A 141 5.76 6.78 -7.03
CA THR A 141 7.02 7.09 -7.74
C THR A 141 8.23 6.33 -7.22
N ALA A 142 8.23 5.95 -5.93
CA ALA A 142 9.38 5.30 -5.28
C ALA A 142 9.55 3.82 -5.66
N GLY A 143 8.52 3.18 -6.23
CA GLY A 143 8.55 1.78 -6.66
C GLY A 143 7.84 0.86 -5.69
N LEU A 144 8.29 -0.39 -5.60
CA LEU A 144 7.72 -1.42 -4.73
C LEU A 144 8.82 -2.30 -4.15
N SER A 145 8.88 -2.44 -2.83
CA SER A 145 9.62 -3.51 -2.17
C SER A 145 8.65 -4.57 -1.64
N LYS A 146 8.92 -5.84 -1.93
CA LYS A 146 8.22 -6.99 -1.34
C LYS A 146 9.12 -7.65 -0.29
N ASP A 147 8.60 -7.74 0.94
CA ASP A 147 9.26 -8.42 2.06
C ASP A 147 8.32 -9.42 2.75
N GLY A 148 8.81 -10.13 3.76
CA GLY A 148 8.11 -11.20 4.46
C GLY A 148 8.15 -12.53 3.69
N GLY A 149 8.14 -13.64 4.44
CA GLY A 149 8.35 -14.99 3.89
C GLY A 149 7.24 -15.52 2.97
N GLY A 150 6.04 -14.91 3.02
CA GLY A 150 4.89 -15.33 2.23
C GLY A 150 4.90 -14.85 0.79
N THR A 151 3.87 -15.28 0.06
CA THR A 151 3.65 -14.92 -1.34
C THR A 151 2.74 -13.69 -1.46
N LEU A 152 3.19 -12.67 -2.18
CA LEU A 152 2.33 -11.60 -2.66
C LEU A 152 1.98 -11.84 -4.12
N THR A 153 0.70 -11.96 -4.43
CA THR A 153 0.22 -12.04 -5.81
C THR A 153 -0.37 -10.70 -6.24
N LEU A 154 0.20 -10.11 -7.29
CA LEU A 154 -0.33 -8.90 -7.92
C LEU A 154 -1.04 -9.25 -9.22
N THR A 155 -2.27 -8.77 -9.37
CA THR A 155 -3.06 -8.96 -10.61
C THR A 155 -3.56 -7.64 -11.20
N GLY A 156 -3.47 -6.54 -10.45
CA GLY A 156 -3.87 -5.22 -10.92
C GLY A 156 -2.89 -4.64 -11.94
N THR A 157 -3.39 -3.79 -12.84
CA THR A 157 -2.54 -3.04 -13.80
C THR A 157 -1.82 -1.91 -13.07
N ASN A 158 -0.68 -2.25 -12.46
CA ASN A 158 0.09 -1.34 -11.62
C ASN A 158 0.72 -0.20 -12.43
N THR A 159 0.77 1.01 -11.85
CA THR A 159 1.24 2.24 -12.51
C THR A 159 2.50 2.84 -11.88
N TYR A 160 2.99 2.28 -10.76
CA TYR A 160 4.17 2.81 -10.07
C TYR A 160 5.43 2.85 -10.94
N THR A 161 6.19 3.95 -10.91
CA THR A 161 7.31 4.17 -11.86
C THR A 161 8.68 3.76 -11.34
N GLY A 162 8.87 3.67 -10.02
CA GLY A 162 10.12 3.17 -9.44
C GLY A 162 10.28 1.66 -9.62
N GLY A 163 11.49 1.14 -9.39
CA GLY A 163 11.79 -0.28 -9.56
C GLY A 163 11.02 -1.20 -8.60
N THR A 164 11.10 -2.50 -8.85
CA THR A 164 10.53 -3.54 -8.00
C THR A 164 11.66 -4.32 -7.34
N SER A 165 11.69 -4.38 -6.02
CA SER A 165 12.60 -5.23 -5.26
C SER A 165 11.85 -6.35 -4.57
N VAL A 166 12.42 -7.56 -4.56
CA VAL A 166 11.92 -8.70 -3.79
C VAL A 166 13.00 -9.09 -2.78
N GLU A 167 12.81 -8.66 -1.55
CA GLU A 167 13.76 -8.86 -0.45
C GLU A 167 13.57 -10.24 0.19
N ALA A 168 12.32 -10.71 0.32
CA ALA A 168 12.00 -12.02 0.86
C ALA A 168 10.70 -12.61 0.30
N GLY A 169 10.57 -13.93 0.45
CA GLY A 169 9.40 -14.70 0.01
C GLY A 169 9.26 -14.72 -1.50
N THR A 170 8.01 -14.66 -1.97
CA THR A 170 7.69 -14.66 -3.39
C THR A 170 6.86 -13.44 -3.78
N LEU A 171 7.25 -12.77 -4.86
CA LEU A 171 6.38 -11.85 -5.60
C LEU A 171 5.92 -12.54 -6.88
N GLN A 172 4.61 -12.77 -7.01
CA GLN A 172 4.01 -13.28 -8.23
C GLN A 172 3.29 -12.14 -8.97
N LEU A 173 3.74 -11.86 -10.19
CA LEU A 173 3.13 -10.89 -11.09
C LEU A 173 2.30 -11.62 -12.12
N VAL A 174 0.99 -11.45 -12.06
CA VAL A 174 0.05 -12.12 -12.95
C VAL A 174 -0.34 -11.20 -14.10
N ASN A 175 -0.21 -11.73 -15.32
CA ASN A 175 -0.84 -11.19 -16.51
C ASN A 175 -2.07 -12.06 -16.84
N SER A 176 -3.24 -11.42 -16.89
CA SER A 176 -4.54 -12.07 -17.08
C SER A 176 -5.48 -11.17 -17.90
N ALA A 177 -6.62 -11.69 -18.33
CA ALA A 177 -7.65 -10.89 -19.00
C ALA A 177 -8.19 -9.74 -18.13
N SER A 178 -8.06 -9.84 -16.80
CA SER A 178 -8.53 -8.84 -15.83
C SER A 178 -7.50 -7.77 -15.47
N GLY A 179 -6.24 -7.90 -15.90
CA GLY A 179 -5.17 -6.97 -15.56
C GLY A 179 -3.77 -7.50 -15.84
N ASP A 180 -2.82 -6.58 -15.95
CA ASP A 180 -1.41 -6.87 -16.20
C ASP A 180 -0.51 -6.29 -15.11
N ALA A 181 -0.12 -7.13 -14.15
CA ALA A 181 0.78 -6.72 -13.08
C ALA A 181 2.25 -6.64 -13.52
N ILE A 182 2.59 -7.13 -14.71
CA ILE A 182 3.97 -7.16 -15.20
C ILE A 182 4.35 -5.77 -15.75
N ARG A 183 5.30 -5.11 -15.10
CA ARG A 183 5.87 -3.84 -15.58
C ARG A 183 6.94 -4.11 -16.64
N GLY A 184 6.67 -3.78 -17.90
CA GLY A 184 7.62 -3.84 -19.03
C GLY A 184 8.43 -2.54 -19.22
N GLY A 185 9.08 -2.37 -20.37
CA GLY A 185 9.63 -1.08 -20.80
C GLY A 185 10.93 -0.66 -20.10
N GLY A 186 11.81 -1.61 -19.77
CA GLY A 186 13.06 -1.31 -19.04
C GLY A 186 12.91 -1.28 -17.52
N HIS A 187 11.77 -1.73 -16.99
CA HIS A 187 11.54 -1.79 -15.55
C HIS A 187 12.61 -2.61 -14.84
N ASN A 188 13.09 -2.11 -13.71
CA ASN A 188 14.12 -2.76 -12.91
C ASN A 188 13.48 -3.70 -11.90
N TYR A 189 13.89 -4.97 -11.93
CA TYR A 189 13.57 -5.98 -10.94
C TYR A 189 14.84 -6.45 -10.26
N VAL A 190 14.90 -6.29 -8.93
CA VAL A 190 16.00 -6.78 -8.10
C VAL A 190 15.47 -7.87 -7.18
N VAL A 191 16.14 -9.03 -7.14
CA VAL A 191 15.70 -10.15 -6.30
C VAL A 191 16.85 -10.57 -5.39
N ALA A 192 16.63 -10.44 -4.07
CA ALA A 192 17.60 -10.82 -3.06
C ALA A 192 17.82 -12.34 -3.02
N SER A 193 18.96 -12.77 -2.49
CA SER A 193 19.27 -14.19 -2.33
C SER A 193 18.20 -14.90 -1.48
N GLY A 194 17.64 -15.99 -2.00
CA GLY A 194 16.58 -16.75 -1.32
C GLY A 194 15.15 -16.26 -1.60
N ALA A 195 14.98 -15.08 -2.22
CA ALA A 195 13.69 -14.60 -2.67
C ALA A 195 13.35 -15.09 -4.09
N THR A 196 12.08 -15.03 -4.47
CA THR A 196 11.58 -15.40 -5.81
C THR A 196 10.74 -14.29 -6.43
N LEU A 197 11.04 -13.95 -7.68
CA LEU A 197 10.12 -13.23 -8.56
C LEU A 197 9.55 -14.21 -9.60
N GLU A 198 8.22 -14.31 -9.65
CA GLU A 198 7.50 -15.16 -10.59
C GLU A 198 6.65 -14.31 -11.54
N PHE A 199 6.86 -14.48 -12.84
CA PHE A 199 5.98 -13.95 -13.88
C PHE A 199 4.98 -15.03 -14.29
N ASN A 200 3.74 -14.91 -13.86
CA ASN A 200 2.65 -15.84 -14.18
C ASN A 200 1.84 -15.30 -15.38
N ARG A 201 1.93 -16.00 -16.51
CA ARG A 201 1.55 -15.49 -17.83
C ARG A 201 0.38 -16.31 -18.37
N THR A 202 -0.83 -15.92 -17.98
CA THR A 202 -2.06 -16.63 -18.36
C THR A 202 -2.75 -16.07 -19.60
N ALA A 203 -2.37 -14.87 -20.05
CA ALA A 203 -2.82 -14.27 -21.32
C ALA A 203 -1.63 -13.91 -22.24
N GLY A 204 -1.91 -13.83 -23.55
CA GLY A 204 -0.92 -13.58 -24.59
C GLY A 204 -0.14 -12.28 -24.36
N ILE A 205 1.15 -12.31 -24.67
CA ILE A 205 2.10 -11.30 -24.25
C ILE A 205 1.89 -9.97 -24.99
N GLU A 206 1.52 -8.92 -24.27
CA GLU A 206 1.83 -7.55 -24.66
C GLU A 206 2.95 -7.05 -23.72
N ASN A 207 4.03 -6.51 -24.27
CA ASN A 207 5.23 -6.01 -23.55
C ASN A 207 6.20 -7.03 -22.92
N ILE A 208 6.94 -7.80 -23.75
CA ILE A 208 8.38 -7.99 -23.46
C ILE A 208 9.15 -6.92 -24.24
N SER A 209 9.07 -5.69 -23.77
CA SER A 209 10.15 -4.72 -23.98
C SER A 209 11.07 -4.86 -22.76
N THR A 210 12.30 -5.31 -22.99
CA THR A 210 13.45 -5.47 -22.07
C THR A 210 13.15 -5.31 -20.56
N PHE A 211 13.29 -6.38 -19.77
CA PHE A 211 13.40 -6.28 -18.31
C PHE A 211 14.85 -6.03 -17.90
N ASN A 212 15.07 -5.19 -16.88
CA ASN A 212 16.36 -5.09 -16.19
C ASN A 212 16.30 -6.00 -14.96
N LEU A 213 16.78 -7.23 -15.08
CA LEU A 213 16.78 -8.22 -13.99
C LEU A 213 18.15 -8.25 -13.31
N SER A 214 18.19 -8.17 -11.98
CA SER A 214 19.43 -8.26 -11.20
C SER A 214 19.21 -8.88 -9.82
N GLY A 215 20.30 -9.17 -9.11
CA GLY A 215 20.28 -9.82 -7.80
C GLY A 215 20.60 -11.32 -7.85
N ALA A 216 20.62 -11.95 -6.67
CA ALA A 216 21.05 -13.34 -6.48
C ALA A 216 19.88 -14.31 -6.22
N GLY A 217 18.64 -13.83 -6.30
CA GLY A 217 17.44 -14.63 -6.11
C GLY A 217 16.99 -15.39 -7.35
N THR A 218 15.81 -15.99 -7.25
CA THR A 218 15.25 -16.83 -8.32
C THR A 218 14.25 -16.04 -9.17
N PHE A 219 14.40 -16.14 -10.49
CA PHE A 219 13.41 -15.66 -11.46
C PHE A 219 12.68 -16.86 -12.07
N LYS A 220 11.35 -16.84 -12.05
CA LYS A 220 10.51 -17.91 -12.58
C LYS A 220 9.50 -17.36 -13.57
N THR A 221 9.10 -18.22 -14.50
CA THR A 221 7.94 -17.99 -15.36
C THR A 221 6.99 -19.17 -15.20
N SER A 222 5.70 -18.90 -15.10
CA SER A 222 4.62 -19.90 -15.06
C SER A 222 3.50 -19.48 -16.02
N GLY A 223 2.59 -20.40 -16.32
CA GLY A 223 1.44 -20.21 -17.21
C GLY A 223 0.53 -21.42 -17.23
#